data_AF-A0A4Y2A2Y2-F1
#
_entry.id   AF-A0A4Y2A2Y2-F1
#
_cell.length_a   1.000
_cell.length_b   1.000
_cell.length_c   1.000
_cell.angle_alpha   90.00
_cell.angle_beta   90.00
_cell.angle_gamma   90.00
#
_symmetry.space_group_name_H-M   'P 1'
#
loop_
_entity.id
_entity.type
_entity.pdbx_description
1 polymer ?
#
loop_
_entity_poly.entity_id
_entity_poly.type
_entity_poly.pdbx_seq_one_letter_code
_entity_poly.pdbx_strand_id
1 'polypeptide(L)'
;MRKKQSREKQAEEQKSHIRELDRIYRADGRANETAEETERRRTEDRFRTIARRNNTSAEETQQRHFDDRLRASARRNSMTAEETEERRSEDRLRKIARRNNITAEETEQRRSEDRLRTIAKGNNMTAEETEERCSDDRLRAIARRNNESFEVESKRQASDRLRTLNLRVTESNEQRERRIYCNSLGNQNRIGAETFDARRNGIQLERIVIGSMPSKCTFCGTLKFEADASKLCCSNGKVSLPGLLQLPEPLNSLTEGNHPKSKEFPSMIRKCNSSFQMTPFGTSLPMLDSTVFMPTFRIQGKIYHKPGSLISLPNEEANFLQIYFHGNEEAEAKLRCKLITGITKSLIESLQKMLHESNH
;
A
#
# COMPACT_ATOMS: atom_id res chain seq x y z
N MET A 1 2.70 -69.12 43.42
CA MET A 1 3.16 -68.33 44.58
C MET A 1 4.69 -68.21 44.73
N ARG A 2 5.51 -69.23 44.44
CA ARG A 2 6.98 -69.20 44.61
C ARG A 2 7.74 -68.08 43.87
N LYS A 3 7.35 -67.72 42.63
CA LYS A 3 8.01 -66.63 41.86
C LYS A 3 7.76 -65.22 42.43
N LYS A 4 6.66 -65.01 43.16
CA LYS A 4 6.30 -63.70 43.72
C LYS A 4 7.13 -63.38 44.98
N GLN A 5 7.27 -64.38 45.86
CA GLN A 5 8.09 -64.29 47.08
C GLN A 5 9.61 -64.18 46.80
N SER A 6 10.10 -64.76 45.70
CA SER A 6 11.51 -64.64 45.29
C SER A 6 11.89 -63.24 44.80
N ARG A 7 10.93 -62.48 44.23
CA ARG A 7 11.17 -61.12 43.73
C ARG A 7 11.19 -60.07 44.85
N GLU A 8 10.48 -60.30 45.95
CA GLU A 8 10.44 -59.36 47.09
C GLU A 8 11.78 -59.30 47.84
N LYS A 9 12.56 -60.39 47.86
CA LYS A 9 13.85 -60.51 48.58
C LYS A 9 15.11 -60.14 47.79
N GLN A 10 14.99 -59.71 46.53
CA GLN A 10 16.14 -59.32 45.69
C GLN A 10 16.57 -57.88 45.99
N ALA A 11 17.88 -57.66 46.11
CA ALA A 11 18.49 -56.33 46.20
C ALA A 11 18.12 -55.51 44.95
N GLU A 12 17.94 -54.19 45.09
CA GLU A 12 17.46 -53.34 43.99
C GLU A 12 18.36 -53.40 42.74
N GLU A 13 19.67 -53.63 42.93
CA GLU A 13 20.63 -53.88 41.86
C GLU A 13 20.37 -55.18 41.09
N GLN A 14 20.01 -56.27 41.77
CA GLN A 14 19.65 -57.53 41.13
C GLN A 14 18.32 -57.40 40.36
N LYS A 15 17.36 -56.66 40.92
CA LYS A 15 16.10 -56.33 40.22
C LYS A 15 16.35 -55.48 38.98
N SER A 16 17.26 -54.51 39.07
CA SER A 16 17.67 -53.67 37.96
C SER A 16 18.34 -54.50 36.85
N HIS A 17 19.30 -55.36 37.22
CA HIS A 17 19.98 -56.25 36.27
C HIS A 17 19.01 -57.20 35.56
N ILE A 18 18.04 -57.78 36.28
CA ILE A 18 16.99 -58.62 35.67
C ILE A 18 16.10 -57.82 34.71
N ARG A 19 15.72 -56.58 35.06
CA ARG A 19 14.95 -55.71 34.15
C ARG A 19 15.73 -55.39 32.89
N GLU A 20 17.04 -55.21 32.99
CA GLU A 20 17.91 -54.93 31.84
C GLU A 20 18.08 -56.17 30.94
N LEU A 21 18.31 -57.35 31.51
CA LEU A 21 18.33 -58.60 30.73
C LEU A 21 17.00 -58.86 30.01
N ASP A 22 15.87 -58.64 30.69
CA ASP A 22 14.54 -58.73 30.08
C ASP A 22 14.36 -57.72 28.94
N ARG A 23 14.94 -56.52 29.05
CA ARG A 23 14.90 -55.49 28.01
C ARG A 23 15.69 -55.93 26.78
N ILE A 24 16.90 -56.45 26.99
CA ILE A 24 17.78 -56.94 25.92
C ILE A 24 17.13 -58.12 25.19
N TYR A 25 16.64 -59.12 25.92
CA TYR A 25 15.98 -60.28 25.32
C TYR A 25 14.75 -59.90 24.48
N ARG A 26 13.93 -58.95 24.95
CA ARG A 26 12.80 -58.43 24.17
C ARG A 26 13.23 -57.59 22.97
N ALA A 27 14.35 -56.87 23.06
CA ALA A 27 14.87 -56.10 21.95
C ALA A 27 15.39 -57.02 20.83
N ASP A 28 16.12 -58.07 21.20
CA ASP A 28 16.60 -59.09 20.27
C ASP A 28 15.44 -59.87 19.63
N GLY A 29 14.45 -60.27 20.42
CA GLY A 29 13.21 -60.86 19.91
C GLY A 29 12.51 -59.96 18.89
N ARG A 30 12.43 -58.65 19.14
CA ARG A 30 11.83 -57.66 18.20
C ARG A 30 12.67 -57.45 16.94
N ALA A 31 13.99 -57.53 17.04
CA ALA A 31 14.89 -57.38 15.89
C ALA A 31 14.74 -58.53 14.90
N ASN A 32 14.36 -59.71 15.41
CA ASN A 32 14.18 -60.93 14.64
C ASN A 32 12.71 -61.21 14.25
N GLU A 33 11.77 -60.31 14.57
CA GLU A 33 10.36 -60.43 14.15
C GLU A 33 10.23 -60.26 12.62
N THR A 34 9.44 -61.13 11.99
CA THR A 34 9.01 -60.90 10.60
C THR A 34 8.02 -59.73 10.51
N ALA A 35 7.78 -59.22 9.30
CA ALA A 35 6.83 -58.12 9.07
C ALA A 35 5.40 -58.48 9.54
N GLU A 36 4.96 -59.72 9.30
CA GLU A 36 3.63 -60.22 9.70
C GLU A 36 3.50 -60.37 11.22
N GLU A 37 4.53 -60.89 11.89
CA GLU A 37 4.58 -61.01 13.35
C GLU A 37 4.59 -59.62 14.01
N THR A 38 5.35 -58.69 13.44
CA THR A 38 5.37 -57.29 13.87
C THR A 38 3.99 -56.66 13.77
N GLU A 39 3.28 -56.90 12.67
CA GLU A 39 1.93 -56.37 12.45
C GLU A 39 0.92 -56.99 13.42
N ARG A 40 0.91 -58.33 13.58
CA ARG A 40 0.07 -59.02 14.58
C ARG A 40 0.30 -58.51 15.99
N ARG A 41 1.56 -58.34 16.42
CA ARG A 41 1.85 -57.80 17.75
C ARG A 41 1.34 -56.36 17.89
N ARG A 42 1.54 -55.51 16.88
CA ARG A 42 1.04 -54.12 16.88
C ARG A 42 -0.49 -54.07 16.92
N THR A 43 -1.19 -54.97 16.23
CA THR A 43 -2.66 -55.03 16.28
C THR A 43 -3.14 -55.49 17.65
N GLU A 44 -2.54 -56.52 18.24
CA GLU A 44 -2.82 -56.95 19.61
C GLU A 44 -2.58 -55.83 20.64
N ASP A 45 -1.45 -55.11 20.55
CA ASP A 45 -1.13 -53.99 21.44
C ASP A 45 -2.17 -52.86 21.30
N ARG A 46 -2.65 -52.58 20.08
CA ARG A 46 -3.76 -51.63 19.85
C ARG A 46 -5.03 -52.10 20.53
N PHE A 47 -5.42 -53.36 20.38
CA PHE A 47 -6.62 -53.91 21.03
C PHE A 47 -6.54 -53.86 22.55
N ARG A 48 -5.40 -54.26 23.15
CA ARG A 48 -5.18 -54.14 24.60
C ARG A 48 -5.29 -52.69 25.08
N THR A 49 -4.75 -51.76 24.29
CA THR A 49 -4.84 -50.32 24.61
C THR A 49 -6.27 -49.80 24.54
N ILE A 50 -7.04 -50.20 23.53
CA ILE A 50 -8.46 -49.84 23.39
C ILE A 50 -9.27 -50.40 24.57
N ALA A 51 -9.10 -51.69 24.89
CA ALA A 51 -9.78 -52.32 26.01
C ALA A 51 -9.46 -51.61 27.34
N ARG A 52 -8.18 -51.25 27.57
CA ARG A 52 -7.78 -50.46 28.75
C ARG A 52 -8.43 -49.07 28.76
N ARG A 53 -8.53 -48.39 27.62
CA ARG A 53 -9.15 -47.05 27.51
C ARG A 53 -10.66 -47.07 27.71
N ASN A 54 -11.34 -48.12 27.27
CA ASN A 54 -12.79 -48.26 27.48
C ASN A 54 -13.13 -48.49 28.96
N ASN A 55 -12.20 -49.07 29.73
CA ASN A 55 -12.40 -49.40 31.14
C ASN A 55 -11.86 -48.33 32.12
N THR A 56 -11.32 -47.20 31.63
CA THR A 56 -10.80 -46.13 32.49
C THR A 56 -11.87 -45.13 32.90
N SER A 57 -11.75 -44.56 34.09
CA SER A 57 -12.69 -43.56 34.59
C SER A 57 -12.60 -42.23 33.80
N ALA A 58 -13.60 -41.37 33.99
CA ALA A 58 -13.60 -40.03 33.39
C ALA A 58 -12.44 -39.16 33.91
N GLU A 59 -12.13 -39.23 35.21
CA GLU A 59 -11.03 -38.50 35.84
C GLU A 59 -9.67 -38.96 35.32
N GLU A 60 -9.43 -40.28 35.24
CA GLU A 60 -8.21 -40.85 34.65
C GLU A 60 -8.06 -40.45 33.18
N THR A 61 -9.17 -40.31 32.46
CA THR A 61 -9.17 -39.86 31.07
C THR A 61 -8.82 -38.39 30.95
N GLN A 62 -9.37 -37.53 31.80
CA GLN A 62 -9.01 -36.12 31.86
C GLN A 62 -7.53 -35.92 32.22
N GLN A 63 -7.02 -36.66 33.21
CA GLN A 63 -5.62 -36.59 33.62
C GLN A 63 -4.69 -37.01 32.47
N ARG A 64 -5.01 -38.10 31.76
CA ARG A 64 -4.22 -38.50 30.57
C ARG A 64 -4.23 -37.43 29.48
N HIS A 65 -5.37 -36.81 29.19
CA HIS A 65 -5.44 -35.70 28.22
C HIS A 65 -4.64 -34.47 28.67
N PHE A 66 -4.60 -34.21 29.98
CA PHE A 66 -3.74 -33.16 30.54
C PHE A 66 -2.25 -33.50 30.33
N ASP A 67 -1.82 -34.70 30.69
CA ASP A 67 -0.44 -35.17 30.52
C ASP A 67 -0.02 -35.19 29.03
N ASP A 68 -0.93 -35.60 28.13
CA ASP A 68 -0.68 -35.59 26.68
C ASP A 68 -0.51 -34.17 26.14
N ARG A 69 -1.31 -33.20 26.63
CA ARG A 69 -1.14 -31.79 26.27
C ARG A 69 0.20 -31.25 26.75
N LEU A 70 0.61 -31.58 27.98
CA LEU A 70 1.92 -31.19 28.52
C LEU A 70 3.07 -31.78 27.70
N ARG A 71 3.03 -33.09 27.40
CA ARG A 71 4.03 -33.75 26.54
C ARG A 71 4.09 -33.13 25.16
N ALA A 72 2.95 -32.84 24.55
CA ALA A 72 2.90 -32.20 23.24
C ALA A 72 3.43 -30.76 23.26
N SER A 73 3.22 -30.04 24.36
CA SER A 73 3.78 -28.68 24.55
C SER A 73 5.29 -28.72 24.76
N ALA A 74 5.78 -29.63 25.61
CA ALA A 74 7.21 -29.80 25.85
C ALA A 74 7.95 -30.16 24.55
N ARG A 75 7.41 -31.09 23.76
CA ARG A 75 7.94 -31.40 22.42
C ARG A 75 7.97 -30.18 21.52
N ARG A 76 6.89 -29.38 21.47
CA ARG A 76 6.83 -28.16 20.65
C ARG A 76 7.86 -27.12 21.09
N ASN A 77 8.10 -26.98 22.39
CA ASN A 77 9.07 -26.04 22.93
C ASN A 77 10.52 -26.47 22.67
N SER A 78 10.77 -27.77 22.46
CA SER A 78 12.09 -28.31 22.12
C SER A 78 12.35 -28.40 20.61
N MET A 79 11.41 -27.99 19.75
CA MET A 79 11.59 -28.04 18.29
C MET A 79 12.49 -26.92 17.80
N THR A 80 13.27 -27.21 16.75
CA THR A 80 14.01 -26.17 16.03
C THR A 80 13.07 -25.31 15.17
N ALA A 81 13.58 -24.19 14.65
CA ALA A 81 12.81 -23.32 13.77
C ALA A 81 12.39 -24.03 12.48
N GLU A 82 13.28 -24.85 11.90
CA GLU A 82 13.03 -25.61 10.67
C GLU A 82 11.95 -26.67 10.87
N GLU A 83 12.08 -27.50 11.92
CA GLU A 83 11.06 -28.50 12.29
C GLU A 83 9.70 -27.84 12.56
N THR A 84 9.72 -26.64 13.15
CA THR A 84 8.49 -25.89 13.45
C THR A 84 7.80 -25.44 12.16
N GLU A 85 8.55 -24.99 11.16
CA GLU A 85 7.98 -24.56 9.89
C GLU A 85 7.52 -25.75 9.05
N GLU A 86 8.26 -26.85 9.03
CA GLU A 86 7.82 -28.10 8.39
C GLU A 86 6.50 -28.58 8.98
N ARG A 87 6.39 -28.68 10.31
CA ARG A 87 5.14 -29.05 10.98
C ARG A 87 4.00 -28.08 10.63
N ARG A 88 4.25 -26.77 10.60
CA ARG A 88 3.23 -25.77 10.19
C ARG A 88 2.81 -25.97 8.73
N SER A 89 3.75 -26.31 7.85
CA SER A 89 3.48 -26.62 6.45
C SER A 89 2.58 -27.84 6.30
N GLU A 90 2.87 -28.92 7.04
CA GLU A 90 2.04 -30.11 7.06
C GLU A 90 0.65 -29.82 7.62
N ASP A 91 0.56 -29.06 8.72
CA ASP A 91 -0.72 -28.65 9.31
C ASP A 91 -1.56 -27.83 8.33
N ARG A 92 -0.93 -26.97 7.51
CA ARG A 92 -1.60 -26.24 6.42
C ARG A 92 -2.13 -27.22 5.36
N LEU A 93 -1.32 -28.18 4.91
CA LEU A 93 -1.74 -29.19 3.93
C LEU A 93 -2.87 -30.07 4.45
N ARG A 94 -2.79 -30.56 5.69
CA ARG A 94 -3.86 -31.34 6.33
C ARG A 94 -5.17 -30.54 6.41
N LYS A 95 -5.10 -29.23 6.71
CA LYS A 95 -6.28 -28.36 6.72
C LYS A 95 -6.87 -28.17 5.31
N ILE A 96 -6.04 -28.05 4.28
CA ILE A 96 -6.49 -27.94 2.88
C ILE A 96 -7.17 -29.24 2.45
N ALA A 97 -6.52 -30.39 2.68
CA ALA A 97 -7.09 -31.70 2.36
C ALA A 97 -8.44 -31.93 3.04
N ARG A 98 -8.55 -31.57 4.33
CA ARG A 98 -9.85 -31.59 5.03
C ARG A 98 -10.86 -30.67 4.35
N ARG A 99 -10.49 -29.43 4.01
CA ARG A 99 -11.39 -28.47 3.35
C ARG A 99 -11.90 -28.94 2.00
N ASN A 100 -11.08 -29.65 1.24
CA ASN A 100 -11.46 -30.17 -0.07
C ASN A 100 -12.47 -31.33 0.01
N ASN A 101 -12.48 -32.05 1.14
CA ASN A 101 -13.35 -33.21 1.36
C ASN A 101 -14.62 -32.87 2.18
N ILE A 102 -14.83 -31.61 2.54
CA ILE A 102 -15.99 -31.15 3.30
C ILE A 102 -17.18 -30.93 2.34
N THR A 103 -18.37 -31.32 2.79
CA THR A 103 -19.61 -31.14 2.02
C THR A 103 -20.06 -29.67 1.96
N ALA A 104 -20.90 -29.32 0.98
CA ALA A 104 -21.41 -27.95 0.85
C ALA A 104 -22.15 -27.47 2.12
N GLU A 105 -22.96 -28.34 2.73
CA GLU A 105 -23.71 -28.05 3.95
C GLU A 105 -22.79 -27.76 5.15
N GLU A 106 -21.77 -28.59 5.36
CA GLU A 106 -20.75 -28.35 6.39
C GLU A 106 -19.94 -27.08 6.13
N THR A 107 -19.69 -26.71 4.86
CA THR A 107 -19.04 -25.43 4.55
C THR A 107 -19.92 -24.23 4.90
N GLU A 108 -21.23 -24.34 4.69
CA GLU A 108 -22.23 -23.31 5.02
C GLU A 108 -22.30 -23.12 6.54
N GLN A 109 -22.40 -24.23 7.29
CA GLN A 109 -22.41 -24.23 8.74
C GLN A 109 -21.13 -23.63 9.32
N ARG A 110 -19.95 -24.00 8.80
CA ARG A 110 -18.69 -23.38 9.25
C ARG A 110 -18.66 -21.87 8.97
N ARG A 111 -19.16 -21.43 7.81
CA ARG A 111 -19.25 -20.01 7.47
C ARG A 111 -20.21 -19.27 8.39
N SER A 112 -21.34 -19.88 8.78
CA SER A 112 -22.29 -19.28 9.71
C SER A 112 -21.68 -19.14 11.11
N GLU A 113 -20.98 -20.16 11.60
CA GLU A 113 -20.26 -20.09 12.87
C GLU A 113 -19.14 -19.04 12.85
N ASP A 114 -18.37 -18.93 11.76
CA ASP A 114 -17.31 -17.92 11.64
C ASP A 114 -17.89 -16.50 11.61
N ARG A 115 -19.06 -16.30 10.98
CA ARG A 115 -19.80 -15.03 11.06
C ARG A 115 -20.20 -14.72 12.50
N LEU A 116 -20.77 -15.69 13.23
CA LEU A 116 -21.17 -15.51 14.63
C LEU A 116 -19.97 -15.22 15.53
N ARG A 117 -18.84 -15.93 15.35
CA ARG A 117 -17.59 -15.67 16.08
C ARG A 117 -17.07 -14.26 15.81
N THR A 118 -17.18 -13.77 14.58
CA THR A 118 -16.72 -12.41 14.21
C THR A 118 -17.62 -11.34 14.84
N ILE A 119 -18.93 -11.55 14.85
CA ILE A 119 -19.90 -10.65 15.51
C ILE A 119 -19.66 -10.63 17.01
N ALA A 120 -19.54 -11.79 17.66
CA ALA A 120 -19.29 -11.89 19.10
C ALA A 120 -17.99 -11.20 19.50
N LYS A 121 -16.91 -11.34 18.70
CA LYS A 121 -15.68 -10.58 18.90
C LYS A 121 -15.92 -9.08 18.78
N GLY A 122 -16.60 -8.63 17.73
CA GLY A 122 -16.93 -7.22 17.53
C GLY A 122 -17.73 -6.60 18.66
N ASN A 123 -18.69 -7.34 19.23
CA ASN A 123 -19.52 -6.86 20.35
C ASN A 123 -18.74 -6.72 21.67
N ASN A 124 -17.64 -7.46 21.81
CA ASN A 124 -16.81 -7.44 23.02
C ASN A 124 -15.60 -6.50 22.90
N MET A 125 -15.42 -5.83 21.75
CA MET A 125 -14.31 -4.89 21.55
C MET A 125 -14.58 -3.55 22.25
N THR A 126 -13.52 -2.96 22.77
CA THR A 126 -13.56 -1.58 23.29
C THR A 126 -13.59 -0.55 22.15
N ALA A 127 -13.96 0.69 22.46
CA ALA A 127 -13.99 1.76 21.47
C ALA A 127 -12.60 1.99 20.81
N GLU A 128 -11.53 1.94 21.61
CA GLU A 128 -10.16 2.12 21.13
C GLU A 128 -9.74 1.00 20.16
N GLU A 129 -10.00 -0.26 20.52
CA GLU A 129 -9.75 -1.40 19.63
C GLU A 129 -10.57 -1.34 18.34
N THR A 130 -11.80 -0.79 18.38
CA THR A 130 -12.61 -0.62 17.17
C THR A 130 -12.05 0.44 16.24
N GLU A 131 -11.51 1.53 16.79
CA GLU A 131 -10.90 2.61 16.03
C GLU A 131 -9.59 2.15 15.39
N GLU A 132 -8.74 1.46 16.15
CA GLU A 132 -7.51 0.86 15.64
C GLU A 132 -7.83 -0.09 14.49
N ARG A 133 -8.74 -1.05 14.68
CA ARG A 133 -9.17 -1.98 13.62
C ARG A 133 -9.68 -1.26 12.37
N CYS A 134 -10.45 -0.18 12.54
CA CYS A 134 -10.99 0.61 11.43
C CYS A 134 -9.88 1.34 10.66
N SER A 135 -8.91 1.91 11.38
CA SER A 135 -7.70 2.53 10.80
C SER A 135 -6.91 1.51 9.99
N ASP A 136 -6.71 0.33 10.57
CA ASP A 136 -5.99 -0.79 9.98
C ASP A 136 -6.68 -1.31 8.70
N ASP A 137 -8.01 -1.47 8.73
CA ASP A 137 -8.81 -1.84 7.56
C ASP A 137 -8.74 -0.78 6.46
N ARG A 138 -8.69 0.50 6.83
CA ARG A 138 -8.51 1.61 5.89
C ARG A 138 -7.14 1.53 5.21
N LEU A 139 -6.06 1.28 5.97
CA LEU A 139 -4.71 1.10 5.41
C LEU A 139 -4.65 -0.11 4.47
N ARG A 140 -5.24 -1.24 4.87
CA ARG A 140 -5.36 -2.44 4.02
C ARG A 140 -6.12 -2.15 2.73
N ALA A 141 -7.20 -1.37 2.79
CA ALA A 141 -7.96 -0.99 1.60
C ALA A 141 -7.16 -0.09 0.66
N ILE A 142 -6.38 0.86 1.19
CA ILE A 142 -5.49 1.72 0.40
C ILE A 142 -4.41 0.88 -0.30
N ALA A 143 -3.74 -0.01 0.44
CA ALA A 143 -2.71 -0.87 -0.13
C ALA A 143 -3.26 -1.76 -1.26
N ARG A 144 -4.48 -2.31 -1.11
CA ARG A 144 -5.14 -3.08 -2.17
C ARG A 144 -5.42 -2.23 -3.41
N ARG A 145 -5.92 -1.00 -3.24
CA ARG A 145 -6.21 -0.08 -4.37
C ARG A 145 -4.95 0.39 -5.08
N ASN A 146 -3.84 0.56 -4.36
CA ASN A 146 -2.58 0.97 -4.97
C ASN A 146 -1.98 -0.14 -5.84
N ASN A 147 -2.23 -1.39 -5.49
CA ASN A 147 -1.74 -2.56 -6.22
C ASN A 147 -2.78 -3.15 -7.17
N GLU A 148 -3.92 -2.50 -7.39
CA GLU A 148 -4.98 -3.02 -8.25
C GLU A 148 -4.61 -2.85 -9.74
N SER A 149 -4.88 -3.86 -10.57
CA SER A 149 -4.68 -3.74 -12.02
C SER A 149 -5.72 -2.79 -12.62
N PHE A 150 -5.40 -2.20 -13.78
CA PHE A 150 -6.29 -1.25 -14.45
C PHE A 150 -7.70 -1.81 -14.71
N GLU A 151 -7.81 -3.07 -15.13
CA GLU A 151 -9.11 -3.72 -15.35
C GLU A 151 -9.94 -3.86 -14.08
N VAL A 152 -9.27 -4.18 -12.96
CA VAL A 152 -9.92 -4.31 -11.64
C VAL A 152 -10.36 -2.94 -11.14
N GLU A 153 -9.51 -1.91 -11.29
CA GLU A 153 -9.87 -0.52 -10.97
C GLU A 153 -11.12 -0.08 -11.74
N SER A 154 -11.13 -0.30 -13.07
CA SER A 154 -12.23 0.10 -13.94
C SER A 154 -13.56 -0.56 -13.55
N LYS A 155 -13.54 -1.89 -13.33
CA LYS A 155 -14.71 -2.65 -12.87
C LYS A 155 -15.20 -2.16 -11.50
N ARG A 156 -14.29 -1.92 -10.55
CA ARG A 156 -14.64 -1.40 -9.22
C ARG A 156 -15.28 -0.03 -9.31
N GLN A 157 -14.69 0.91 -10.06
CA GLN A 157 -15.24 2.25 -10.24
C GLN A 157 -16.62 2.22 -10.92
N ALA A 158 -16.83 1.36 -11.92
CA ALA A 158 -18.14 1.18 -12.54
C ALA A 158 -19.19 0.66 -11.54
N SER A 159 -18.82 -0.34 -10.72
CA SER A 159 -19.67 -0.88 -9.66
C SER A 159 -20.00 0.16 -8.58
N ASP A 160 -19.01 0.95 -8.14
CA ASP A 160 -19.20 2.04 -7.17
C ASP A 160 -20.16 3.12 -7.69
N ARG A 161 -20.05 3.47 -8.99
CA ARG A 161 -20.99 4.40 -9.66
C ARG A 161 -22.40 3.84 -9.67
N LEU A 162 -22.56 2.57 -10.05
CA LEU A 162 -23.86 1.91 -10.10
C LEU A 162 -24.51 1.82 -8.71
N ARG A 163 -23.73 1.46 -7.69
CA ARG A 163 -24.18 1.45 -6.28
C ARG A 163 -24.64 2.84 -5.85
N THR A 164 -23.88 3.88 -6.19
CA THR A 164 -24.24 5.27 -5.88
C THR A 164 -25.54 5.68 -6.58
N LEU A 165 -25.74 5.29 -7.84
CA LEU A 165 -26.98 5.57 -8.57
C LEU A 165 -28.18 4.85 -7.93
N ASN A 166 -28.03 3.56 -7.61
CA ASN A 166 -29.10 2.78 -6.97
C ASN A 166 -29.50 3.34 -5.59
N LEU A 167 -28.51 3.83 -4.82
CA LEU A 167 -28.77 4.52 -3.56
C LEU A 167 -29.56 5.82 -3.78
N ARG A 168 -29.30 6.57 -4.86
CA ARG A 168 -30.06 7.79 -5.19
C ARG A 168 -31.48 7.50 -5.65
N VAL A 169 -31.74 6.35 -6.28
CA VAL A 169 -33.09 5.97 -6.71
C VAL A 169 -33.98 5.66 -5.50
N THR A 170 -33.38 5.17 -4.42
CA THR A 170 -34.09 4.77 -3.19
C THR A 170 -33.95 5.79 -2.05
N GLU A 171 -33.34 6.96 -2.31
CA GLU A 171 -33.08 7.97 -1.28
C GLU A 171 -34.38 8.65 -0.84
N SER A 172 -34.56 8.84 0.47
CA SER A 172 -35.64 9.68 0.98
C SER A 172 -35.33 11.17 0.76
N ASN A 173 -36.36 12.03 0.80
CA ASN A 173 -36.17 13.48 0.66
C ASN A 173 -35.20 14.04 1.72
N GLU A 174 -35.27 13.56 2.96
CA GLU A 174 -34.37 13.99 4.03
C GLU A 174 -32.91 13.56 3.77
N GLN A 175 -32.70 12.34 3.27
CA GLN A 175 -31.36 11.85 2.89
C GLN A 175 -30.79 12.65 1.71
N ARG A 176 -31.64 13.01 0.74
CA ARG A 176 -31.28 13.85 -0.40
C ARG A 176 -30.85 15.25 0.05
N GLU A 177 -31.58 15.87 0.96
CA GLU A 177 -31.24 17.19 1.52
C GLU A 177 -29.92 17.15 2.29
N ARG A 178 -29.73 16.17 3.18
CA ARG A 178 -28.46 15.95 3.90
C ARG A 178 -27.29 15.77 2.93
N ARG A 179 -27.47 15.02 1.84
CA ARG A 179 -26.45 14.84 0.79
C ARG A 179 -26.12 16.16 0.08
N ILE A 180 -27.13 16.94 -0.31
CA ILE A 180 -26.94 18.25 -0.95
C ILE A 180 -26.19 19.20 -0.01
N TYR A 181 -26.57 19.22 1.27
CA TYR A 181 -25.93 20.02 2.30
C TYR A 181 -24.45 19.62 2.52
N CYS A 182 -24.16 18.33 2.69
CA CYS A 182 -22.78 17.84 2.81
C CYS A 182 -21.93 18.12 1.57
N ASN A 183 -22.52 18.00 0.36
CA ASN A 183 -21.84 18.37 -0.87
C ASN A 183 -21.54 19.88 -0.94
N SER A 184 -22.45 20.72 -0.45
CA SER A 184 -22.26 22.17 -0.37
C SER A 184 -21.12 22.55 0.59
N LEU A 185 -21.09 21.96 1.79
CA LEU A 185 -19.97 22.13 2.76
C LEU A 185 -18.64 21.61 2.22
N GLY A 186 -18.65 20.45 1.56
CA GLY A 186 -17.46 19.89 0.91
C GLY A 186 -16.95 20.77 -0.24
N ASN A 187 -17.85 21.45 -0.95
CA ASN A 187 -17.49 22.45 -1.95
C ASN A 187 -16.96 23.75 -1.32
N GLN A 188 -17.50 24.20 -0.18
CA GLN A 188 -16.98 25.38 0.55
C GLN A 188 -15.52 25.22 0.96
N ASN A 189 -15.12 24.03 1.44
CA ASN A 189 -13.71 23.70 1.72
C ASN A 189 -12.85 23.48 0.45
N ARG A 190 -13.47 23.45 -0.74
CA ARG A 190 -12.82 23.42 -2.05
C ARG A 190 -12.88 24.75 -2.78
N ILE A 191 -13.40 25.83 -2.18
CA ILE A 191 -13.30 27.19 -2.71
C ILE A 191 -11.87 27.70 -2.49
N GLY A 192 -10.92 26.99 -3.10
CA GLY A 192 -9.66 27.51 -3.58
C GLY A 192 -9.68 27.24 -5.08
N ALA A 193 -9.93 28.30 -5.87
CA ALA A 193 -9.99 28.30 -7.34
C ALA A 193 -11.31 27.88 -8.02
N GLU A 194 -12.44 28.47 -7.60
CA GLU A 194 -13.43 28.88 -8.60
C GLU A 194 -13.02 30.29 -9.07
N THR A 195 -12.62 30.41 -10.34
CA THR A 195 -12.37 31.71 -10.97
C THR A 195 -13.68 32.47 -11.08
N PHE A 196 -14.03 33.22 -10.04
CA PHE A 196 -15.11 34.21 -10.09
C PHE A 196 -14.71 35.28 -11.12
N ASP A 197 -15.32 35.24 -12.30
CA ASP A 197 -15.08 36.22 -13.37
C ASP A 197 -16.14 37.33 -13.30
N ALA A 198 -15.86 38.36 -12.50
CA ALA A 198 -16.77 39.47 -12.28
C ALA A 198 -17.14 40.25 -13.55
N ARG A 199 -16.30 40.23 -14.59
CA ARG A 199 -16.57 40.92 -15.86
C ARG A 199 -17.74 40.30 -16.60
N ARG A 200 -17.96 38.99 -16.45
CA ARG A 200 -19.05 38.27 -17.12
C ARG A 200 -20.43 38.60 -16.53
N ASN A 201 -20.46 39.02 -15.27
CA ASN A 201 -21.69 39.35 -14.54
C ASN A 201 -21.96 40.87 -14.48
N GLY A 202 -21.18 41.69 -15.18
CA GLY A 202 -21.30 43.15 -15.11
C GLY A 202 -21.01 43.74 -13.72
N ILE A 203 -20.36 42.97 -12.85
CA ILE A 203 -20.03 43.40 -11.50
C ILE A 203 -18.75 44.22 -11.60
N GLN A 204 -18.87 45.51 -11.36
CA GLN A 204 -17.74 46.40 -11.22
C GLN A 204 -17.03 46.05 -9.91
N LEU A 205 -16.07 45.11 -9.95
CA LEU A 205 -15.18 44.88 -8.82
C LEU A 205 -14.32 46.13 -8.66
N GLU A 206 -14.57 46.86 -7.58
CA GLU A 206 -13.58 47.81 -7.07
C GLU A 206 -12.25 47.06 -6.92
N ARG A 207 -11.19 47.63 -7.48
CA ARG A 207 -9.85 47.07 -7.39
C ARG A 207 -9.48 47.00 -5.91
N ILE A 208 -9.59 45.83 -5.30
CA ILE A 208 -9.18 45.60 -3.92
C ILE A 208 -7.66 45.80 -3.86
N VAL A 209 -7.23 46.94 -3.32
CA VAL A 209 -5.82 47.20 -3.05
C VAL A 209 -5.49 46.53 -1.73
N ILE A 210 -4.79 45.39 -1.80
CA ILE A 210 -4.42 44.55 -0.64
C ILE A 210 -3.43 45.28 0.30
N GLY A 211 -2.89 46.44 -0.13
CA GLY A 211 -1.99 47.28 0.67
C GLY A 211 -0.53 46.82 0.59
N SER A 212 0.36 47.58 1.22
CA SER A 212 1.77 47.21 1.40
C SER A 212 1.91 46.22 2.56
N MET A 213 2.99 45.43 2.59
CA MET A 213 3.37 44.61 3.74
C MET A 213 4.47 45.34 4.54
N PRO A 214 4.12 46.23 5.48
CA PRO A 214 5.10 47.10 6.15
C PRO A 214 5.92 46.40 7.21
N SER A 215 5.42 45.28 7.74
CA SER A 215 6.02 44.62 8.91
C SER A 215 6.92 43.47 8.47
N LYS A 216 8.10 43.35 9.09
CA LYS A 216 9.06 42.28 8.80
C LYS A 216 9.17 41.35 10.01
N CYS A 217 9.10 40.04 9.78
CA CYS A 217 9.32 39.05 10.82
C CYS A 217 10.77 39.13 11.35
N THR A 218 10.95 39.15 12.67
CA THR A 218 12.27 39.17 13.31
C THR A 218 13.04 37.85 13.15
N PHE A 219 12.34 36.72 13.04
CA PHE A 219 12.98 35.40 12.95
C PHE A 219 13.36 35.00 11.53
N CYS A 220 12.42 35.13 10.58
CA CYS A 220 12.62 34.64 9.20
C CYS A 220 12.69 35.75 8.15
N GLY A 221 12.51 37.02 8.54
CA GLY A 221 12.59 38.15 7.62
C GLY A 221 11.43 38.29 6.63
N THR A 222 10.40 37.45 6.70
CA THR A 222 9.21 37.50 5.84
C THR A 222 8.43 38.80 6.07
N LEU A 223 8.01 39.45 4.99
CA LEU A 223 7.11 40.61 5.02
C LEU A 223 5.69 40.14 5.37
N LYS A 224 5.01 40.91 6.21
CA LYS A 224 3.68 40.62 6.78
C LYS A 224 2.77 41.82 6.62
N PHE A 225 1.50 41.53 6.38
CA PHE A 225 0.43 42.51 6.53
C PHE A 225 0.21 42.79 8.02
N GLU A 226 -0.28 43.98 8.35
CA GLU A 226 -0.47 44.43 9.73
C GLU A 226 -1.47 43.53 10.51
N ALA A 227 -2.44 42.96 9.80
CA ALA A 227 -3.42 42.02 10.37
C ALA A 227 -2.92 40.57 10.49
N ASP A 228 -1.70 40.25 10.03
CA ASP A 228 -1.20 38.87 10.06
C ASP A 228 -0.83 38.45 11.49
N ALA A 229 -1.30 37.27 11.89
CA ALA A 229 -0.92 36.68 13.18
C ALA A 229 0.61 36.41 13.24
N SER A 230 1.21 36.60 14.42
CA SER A 230 2.66 36.44 14.64
C SER A 230 3.20 35.07 14.22
N LYS A 231 2.38 34.01 14.30
CA LYS A 231 2.73 32.63 13.97
C LYS A 231 2.62 32.26 12.49
N LEU A 232 2.05 33.11 11.63
CA LEU A 232 1.69 32.75 10.26
C LEU A 232 2.89 32.38 9.36
N CYS A 233 4.06 33.00 9.56
CA CYS A 233 5.21 32.81 8.67
C CYS A 233 6.12 31.62 9.07
N CYS A 234 6.60 31.59 10.31
CA CYS A 234 7.60 30.62 10.78
C CYS A 234 7.23 30.01 12.14
N SER A 235 5.94 30.11 12.52
CA SER A 235 5.46 29.69 13.84
C SER A 235 6.26 30.31 14.99
N ASN A 236 6.60 31.60 14.86
CA ASN A 236 7.40 32.37 15.83
C ASN A 236 8.82 31.81 16.03
N GLY A 237 9.51 31.47 14.94
CA GLY A 237 10.90 31.00 14.93
C GLY A 237 11.07 29.49 15.05
N LYS A 238 9.98 28.72 15.15
CA LYS A 238 10.04 27.25 15.22
C LYS A 238 10.38 26.59 13.90
N VAL A 239 10.07 27.24 12.78
CA VAL A 239 10.36 26.75 11.42
C VAL A 239 11.50 27.56 10.84
N SER A 240 12.63 26.90 10.60
CA SER A 240 13.77 27.44 9.86
C SER A 240 13.86 26.72 8.52
N LEU A 241 13.51 27.40 7.43
CA LEU A 241 13.69 26.87 6.08
C LEU A 241 15.14 27.13 5.65
N PRO A 242 15.81 26.16 5.02
CA PRO A 242 17.07 26.42 4.33
C PRO A 242 16.88 27.55 3.32
N GLY A 243 17.92 28.36 3.12
CA GLY A 243 17.93 29.34 2.04
C GLY A 243 17.69 28.64 0.70
N LEU A 244 16.92 29.27 -0.19
CA LEU A 244 16.74 28.75 -1.54
C LEU A 244 18.12 28.65 -2.19
N LEU A 245 18.41 27.49 -2.79
CA LEU A 245 19.61 27.32 -3.59
C LEU A 245 19.57 28.33 -4.73
N GLN A 246 20.70 28.96 -4.99
CA GLN A 246 20.82 29.85 -6.15
C GLN A 246 20.56 29.04 -7.42
N LEU A 247 19.78 29.64 -8.32
CA LEU A 247 19.52 29.02 -9.62
C LEU A 247 20.83 28.96 -10.41
N PRO A 248 21.05 27.93 -11.24
CA PRO A 248 22.21 27.89 -12.11
C PRO A 248 22.12 28.99 -13.20
N GLU A 249 23.26 29.54 -13.62
CA GLU A 249 23.32 30.47 -14.75
C GLU A 249 23.10 29.72 -16.08
N PRO A 250 22.33 30.26 -17.05
CA PRO A 250 21.84 31.64 -17.15
C PRO A 250 20.48 31.92 -16.48
N LEU A 251 19.84 30.92 -15.84
CA LEU A 251 18.46 31.03 -15.35
C LEU A 251 18.34 32.05 -14.20
N ASN A 252 19.35 32.14 -13.35
CA ASN A 252 19.39 33.13 -12.28
C ASN A 252 19.37 34.56 -12.84
N SER A 253 20.32 34.89 -13.73
CA SER A 253 20.36 36.22 -14.35
C SER A 253 19.12 36.54 -15.19
N LEU A 254 18.49 35.54 -15.82
CA LEU A 254 17.24 35.69 -16.58
C LEU A 254 16.03 36.01 -15.70
N THR A 255 16.01 35.53 -14.45
CA THR A 255 14.90 35.72 -13.52
C THR A 255 15.08 36.96 -12.63
N GLU A 256 16.32 37.31 -12.28
CA GLU A 256 16.65 38.48 -11.47
C GLU A 256 16.67 39.80 -12.25
N GLY A 257 16.65 39.76 -13.60
CA GLY A 257 16.67 40.96 -14.43
C GLY A 257 18.05 41.36 -14.95
N ASN A 258 19.08 40.59 -14.62
CA ASN A 258 20.49 40.91 -14.92
C ASN A 258 20.95 40.47 -16.32
N HIS A 259 20.15 39.66 -17.02
CA HIS A 259 20.42 39.23 -18.40
C HIS A 259 19.74 40.15 -19.44
N PRO A 260 20.32 40.39 -20.64
CA PRO A 260 19.71 41.22 -21.69
C PRO A 260 18.29 40.79 -22.10
N LYS A 261 18.01 39.48 -22.04
CA LYS A 261 16.69 38.90 -22.36
C LYS A 261 15.73 38.77 -21.17
N SER A 262 16.09 39.25 -19.98
CA SER A 262 15.27 39.06 -18.77
C SER A 262 13.87 39.67 -18.88
N LYS A 263 13.72 40.77 -19.63
CA LYS A 263 12.40 41.39 -19.85
C LYS A 263 11.48 40.54 -20.73
N GLU A 264 12.05 39.83 -21.70
CA GLU A 264 11.31 38.98 -22.65
C GLU A 264 11.10 37.56 -22.10
N PHE A 265 12.01 37.09 -21.23
CA PHE A 265 12.00 35.74 -20.69
C PHE A 265 10.66 35.32 -20.03
N PRO A 266 10.01 36.13 -19.16
CA PRO A 266 8.71 35.78 -18.59
C PRO A 266 7.61 35.54 -19.64
N SER A 267 7.67 36.27 -20.77
CA SER A 267 6.71 36.08 -21.87
C SER A 267 6.99 34.79 -22.66
N MET A 268 8.25 34.35 -22.66
CA MET A 268 8.74 33.17 -23.38
C MET A 268 8.81 31.91 -22.51
N ILE A 269 8.69 32.01 -21.18
CA ILE A 269 8.95 30.91 -20.23
C ILE A 269 8.16 29.64 -20.54
N ARG A 270 6.90 29.78 -20.97
CA ARG A 270 6.06 28.65 -21.38
C ARG A 270 6.64 27.93 -22.59
N LYS A 271 7.09 28.69 -23.59
CA LYS A 271 7.73 28.14 -24.79
C LYS A 271 9.04 27.44 -24.43
N CYS A 272 9.88 28.05 -23.58
CA CYS A 272 11.10 27.44 -23.09
C CYS A 272 10.81 26.10 -22.39
N ASN A 273 9.86 26.07 -21.46
CA ASN A 273 9.48 24.83 -20.77
C ASN A 273 8.95 23.77 -21.73
N SER A 274 8.14 24.16 -22.72
CA SER A 274 7.67 23.25 -23.77
C SER A 274 8.81 22.70 -24.63
N SER A 275 9.83 23.50 -24.94
CA SER A 275 11.01 23.05 -25.69
C SER A 275 11.83 22.00 -24.97
N PHE A 276 11.80 21.94 -23.63
CA PHE A 276 12.52 20.96 -22.80
C PHE A 276 11.59 19.88 -22.20
N GLN A 277 10.36 19.79 -22.69
CA GLN A 277 9.39 18.81 -22.20
C GLN A 277 9.73 17.41 -22.73
N MET A 278 9.89 16.43 -21.81
CA MET A 278 10.19 15.04 -22.17
C MET A 278 8.97 14.23 -22.61
N THR A 279 7.76 14.57 -22.17
CA THR A 279 6.57 13.80 -22.51
C THR A 279 5.44 14.73 -22.94
N PRO A 280 4.80 14.50 -24.10
CA PRO A 280 3.65 15.30 -24.50
C PRO A 280 2.56 15.23 -23.44
N PHE A 281 1.87 16.35 -23.24
CA PHE A 281 0.66 16.40 -22.44
C PHE A 281 -0.54 16.50 -23.39
N GLY A 282 -1.08 15.34 -23.78
CA GLY A 282 -2.16 15.25 -24.77
C GLY A 282 -3.47 14.75 -24.17
N THR A 283 -4.58 15.28 -24.68
CA THR A 283 -5.93 14.72 -24.49
C THR A 283 -6.43 14.21 -25.84
N SER A 284 -7.31 13.21 -25.84
CA SER A 284 -7.98 12.73 -27.06
C SER A 284 -9.03 13.71 -27.59
N LEU A 285 -9.29 14.80 -26.86
CA LEU A 285 -10.20 15.86 -27.29
C LEU A 285 -9.50 16.79 -28.28
N PRO A 286 -10.15 17.16 -29.40
CA PRO A 286 -9.62 18.19 -30.28
C PRO A 286 -9.44 19.48 -29.49
N MET A 287 -8.29 20.14 -29.61
CA MET A 287 -8.11 21.49 -29.08
C MET A 287 -9.10 22.40 -29.81
N LEU A 288 -9.96 23.11 -29.07
CA LEU A 288 -10.71 24.20 -29.68
C LEU A 288 -9.72 25.29 -30.05
N ASP A 289 -9.65 25.62 -31.33
CA ASP A 289 -8.98 26.81 -31.84
C ASP A 289 -9.72 28.05 -31.35
N SER A 290 -9.50 28.45 -30.09
CA SER A 290 -10.01 29.72 -29.57
C SER A 290 -8.87 30.69 -29.34
N THR A 291 -8.68 31.56 -30.32
CA THR A 291 -7.66 32.60 -30.46
C THR A 291 -7.75 33.76 -29.44
N VAL A 292 -8.39 33.60 -28.28
CA VAL A 292 -8.52 34.71 -27.31
C VAL A 292 -8.39 34.27 -25.85
N PHE A 293 -8.48 32.98 -25.53
CA PHE A 293 -8.57 32.53 -24.15
C PHE A 293 -7.74 31.27 -23.90
N MET A 294 -7.09 31.24 -22.74
CA MET A 294 -6.31 30.09 -22.25
C MET A 294 -7.22 28.85 -22.24
N PRO A 295 -6.96 27.82 -23.08
CA PRO A 295 -7.86 26.68 -23.16
C PRO A 295 -7.80 25.87 -21.85
N THR A 296 -8.75 26.11 -20.96
CA THR A 296 -8.93 25.31 -19.75
C THR A 296 -9.75 24.06 -20.10
N PHE A 297 -9.09 22.93 -20.30
CA PHE A 297 -9.76 21.64 -20.35
C PHE A 297 -9.82 21.04 -18.94
N ARG A 298 -10.95 20.44 -18.56
CA ARG A 298 -11.12 19.76 -17.26
C ARG A 298 -10.86 18.28 -17.45
N ILE A 299 -9.82 17.75 -16.79
CA ILE A 299 -9.53 16.31 -16.76
C ILE A 299 -10.13 15.73 -15.48
N GLN A 300 -10.84 14.60 -15.58
CA GLN A 300 -11.32 13.84 -14.44
C GLN A 300 -10.70 12.44 -14.43
N GLY A 301 -9.92 12.13 -13.39
CA GLY A 301 -9.22 10.84 -13.24
C GLY A 301 -7.73 11.00 -12.94
N LYS A 302 -6.98 9.89 -13.02
CA LYS A 302 -5.51 9.88 -12.91
C LYS A 302 -4.90 10.32 -14.24
N ILE A 303 -3.92 11.21 -14.17
CA ILE A 303 -3.13 11.64 -15.32
C ILE A 303 -1.93 10.69 -15.44
N TYR A 304 -1.77 10.09 -16.60
CA TYR A 304 -0.60 9.27 -16.92
C TYR A 304 0.24 9.98 -17.97
N HIS A 305 1.55 10.05 -17.74
CA HIS A 305 2.50 10.39 -18.78
C HIS A 305 2.63 9.18 -19.71
N LYS A 306 2.36 9.37 -21.01
CA LYS A 306 2.63 8.36 -22.03
C LYS A 306 3.91 8.75 -22.76
N PRO A 307 5.10 8.38 -22.25
CA PRO A 307 6.33 8.59 -22.99
C PRO A 307 6.20 7.87 -24.34
N GLY A 308 6.54 8.59 -25.41
CA GLY A 308 6.56 8.02 -26.76
C GLY A 308 7.70 6.99 -26.90
N SER A 309 7.86 6.45 -28.11
CA SER A 309 9.06 5.69 -28.47
C SER A 309 10.32 6.51 -28.19
N LEU A 310 11.40 5.86 -27.73
CA LEU A 310 12.71 6.50 -27.53
C LEU A 310 13.40 6.85 -28.85
N ILE A 311 13.01 6.17 -29.93
CA ILE A 311 13.55 6.36 -31.28
C ILE A 311 12.43 6.82 -32.20
N SER A 312 12.71 7.79 -33.05
CA SER A 312 11.78 8.25 -34.08
C SER A 312 11.42 7.13 -35.06
N LEU A 313 10.17 7.08 -35.51
CA LEU A 313 9.76 6.15 -36.56
C LEU A 313 10.38 6.53 -37.92
N PRO A 314 10.49 5.60 -38.87
CA PRO A 314 10.97 5.91 -40.22
C PRO A 314 10.12 7.03 -40.84
N ASN A 315 10.78 8.10 -41.32
CA ASN A 315 10.17 9.32 -41.87
C ASN A 315 9.49 10.27 -40.86
N GLU A 316 9.62 10.05 -39.55
CA GLU A 316 9.18 10.99 -38.52
C GLU A 316 10.36 11.74 -37.89
N GLU A 317 10.16 13.01 -37.58
CA GLU A 317 11.15 13.80 -36.84
C GLU A 317 11.12 13.46 -35.35
N ALA A 318 12.29 13.54 -34.70
CA ALA A 318 12.40 13.36 -33.26
C ALA A 318 11.59 14.42 -32.50
N ASN A 319 10.80 13.99 -31.52
CA ASN A 319 9.97 14.85 -30.69
C ASN A 319 10.12 14.51 -29.19
N PHE A 320 10.01 15.54 -28.34
CA PHE A 320 10.05 15.43 -26.87
C PHE A 320 11.30 14.68 -26.36
N LEU A 321 11.13 13.55 -25.68
CA LEU A 321 12.24 12.74 -25.15
C LEU A 321 13.21 12.28 -26.25
N GLN A 322 12.75 12.08 -27.49
CA GLN A 322 13.61 11.64 -28.60
C GLN A 322 14.68 12.68 -28.96
N ILE A 323 14.42 13.96 -28.67
CA ILE A 323 15.37 15.06 -28.96
C ILE A 323 16.69 14.81 -28.22
N TYR A 324 16.64 14.33 -26.98
CA TYR A 324 17.82 14.08 -26.14
C TYR A 324 18.70 12.92 -26.60
N PHE A 325 18.22 12.13 -27.57
CA PHE A 325 18.96 11.01 -28.16
C PHE A 325 19.27 11.26 -29.64
N HIS A 326 19.01 12.47 -30.14
CA HIS A 326 19.09 12.80 -31.55
C HIS A 326 20.29 13.68 -31.88
N GLY A 327 21.36 13.05 -32.36
CA GLY A 327 22.52 13.76 -32.90
C GLY A 327 23.40 14.38 -31.82
N ASN A 328 23.81 15.63 -32.04
CA ASN A 328 24.64 16.41 -31.13
C ASN A 328 23.86 17.61 -30.56
N GLU A 329 24.44 18.32 -29.60
CA GLU A 329 23.79 19.46 -28.93
C GLU A 329 23.21 20.50 -29.90
N GLU A 330 23.91 20.75 -31.02
CA GLU A 330 23.46 21.70 -32.04
C GLU A 330 22.24 21.19 -32.81
N ALA A 331 22.20 19.89 -33.12
CA ALA A 331 21.06 19.25 -33.76
C ALA A 331 19.82 19.28 -32.85
N GLU A 332 20.00 19.03 -31.55
CA GLU A 332 18.92 19.15 -30.57
C GLU A 332 18.35 20.56 -30.52
N ALA A 333 19.21 21.58 -30.42
CA ALA A 333 18.79 22.97 -30.35
C ALA A 333 18.04 23.41 -31.63
N LYS A 334 18.52 22.99 -32.81
CA LYS A 334 17.84 23.23 -34.10
C LYS A 334 16.44 22.60 -34.11
N LEU A 335 16.34 21.35 -33.67
CA LEU A 335 15.07 20.62 -33.61
C LEU A 335 14.08 21.26 -32.63
N ARG A 336 14.53 21.67 -31.44
CA ARG A 336 13.70 22.40 -30.45
C ARG A 336 13.15 23.71 -31.02
N CYS A 337 13.97 24.46 -31.76
CA CYS A 337 13.55 25.71 -32.40
C CYS A 337 12.59 25.49 -33.58
N LYS A 338 12.69 24.34 -34.25
CA LYS A 338 11.78 23.95 -35.33
C LYS A 338 10.39 23.61 -34.78
N LEU A 339 10.34 22.86 -33.68
CA LEU A 339 9.08 22.43 -33.05
C LEU A 339 8.37 23.58 -32.32
N ILE A 340 9.12 24.46 -31.65
CA ILE A 340 8.57 25.58 -30.88
C ILE A 340 9.07 26.91 -31.47
N THR A 341 8.19 27.58 -32.21
CA THR A 341 8.53 28.81 -32.91
C THR A 341 8.54 30.05 -31.99
N GLY A 342 9.38 31.02 -32.35
CA GLY A 342 9.50 32.29 -31.63
C GLY A 342 10.32 32.20 -30.35
N ILE A 343 11.29 31.28 -30.28
CA ILE A 343 12.39 31.29 -29.29
C ILE A 343 13.71 31.52 -30.03
N THR A 344 14.63 32.29 -29.45
CA THR A 344 15.97 32.43 -30.02
C THR A 344 16.80 31.18 -29.78
N LYS A 345 17.46 30.67 -30.84
CA LYS A 345 18.39 29.53 -30.76
C LYS A 345 19.45 29.69 -29.67
N SER A 346 20.06 30.87 -29.54
CA SER A 346 21.08 31.14 -28.51
C SER A 346 20.58 30.97 -27.07
N LEU A 347 19.29 31.25 -26.81
CA LEU A 347 18.70 31.04 -25.50
C LEU A 347 18.51 29.54 -25.23
N ILE A 348 18.00 28.78 -26.21
CA ILE A 348 17.86 27.32 -26.10
C ILE A 348 19.22 26.65 -25.85
N GLU A 349 20.25 27.02 -26.60
CA GLU A 349 21.62 26.48 -26.42
C GLU A 349 22.15 26.80 -25.01
N SER A 350 21.98 28.03 -24.54
CA SER A 350 22.42 28.42 -23.19
C SER A 350 21.70 27.65 -22.08
N LEU A 351 20.39 27.41 -22.23
CA LEU A 351 19.60 26.64 -21.29
C LEU A 351 19.94 25.15 -21.34
N GLN A 352 20.17 24.62 -22.54
CA GLN A 352 20.56 23.22 -22.74
C GLN A 352 21.93 22.94 -22.11
N LYS A 353 22.91 23.83 -22.33
CA LYS A 353 24.23 23.74 -21.69
C LYS A 353 24.13 23.74 -20.17
N MET A 354 23.35 24.66 -19.60
CA MET A 354 23.11 24.71 -18.16
C MET A 354 22.48 23.42 -17.63
N LEU A 355 21.53 22.83 -18.36
CA LEU A 355 20.92 21.55 -17.98
C LEU A 355 21.91 20.39 -18.05
N HIS A 356 22.84 20.36 -19.01
CA HIS A 356 23.88 19.34 -19.06
C HIS A 356 24.86 19.48 -17.89
N GLU A 357 25.33 20.70 -17.61
CA GLU A 357 26.27 20.96 -16.52
C GLU A 357 25.69 20.68 -15.13
N SER A 358 24.38 20.88 -14.94
CA SER A 358 23.72 20.76 -13.63
C SER A 358 23.21 19.34 -13.31
N ASN A 359 23.07 18.45 -14.30
CA ASN A 359 22.45 17.13 -14.13
C ASN A 359 23.44 15.96 -14.32
N HIS A 360 24.72 16.16 -13.96
CA HIS A 360 25.75 15.14 -14.02
C HIS A 360 25.68 14.10 -12.90
#